data_AF-A0A9X6AAK7-F1
#
_entry.id   AF-A0A9X6AAK7-F1
#
_cell.length_a   1.000
_cell.length_b   1.000
_cell.length_c   1.000
_cell.angle_alpha   90.00
_cell.angle_beta   90.00
_cell.angle_gamma   90.00
#
_symmetry.space_group_name_H-M   'P 1'
#
loop_
_entity.id
_entity.type
_entity.pdbx_description
1 polymer ?
#
loop_
_entity_poly.entity_id
_entity_poly.type
_entity_poly.pdbx_seq_one_letter_code
_entity_poly.pdbx_strand_id
1 'polypeptide(L)'
;PRHPSRCRIHRGIEAPSVISHNAKTELGNAHVLLTGATGFVGQAVLERLLTDHPATHISLLVRRKGSQTGQDRLRQLLRKPVFERWRDAVGAEEAERIVRTRITVLDGSMTSIPELPSHLDVVIHSASTV
;
A
#
# COMPACT_ATOMS: atom_id res chain seq x y z
N PRO A 1 -14.88 -69.30 17.14
CA PRO A 1 -14.31 -69.28 15.77
C PRO A 1 -14.27 -67.84 15.22
N ARG A 2 -13.06 -67.38 14.89
CA ARG A 2 -12.67 -66.06 14.35
C ARG A 2 -13.25 -65.92 12.91
N HIS A 3 -13.64 -64.78 12.34
CA HIS A 3 -13.08 -63.43 12.24
C HIS A 3 -14.18 -62.48 11.67
N PRO A 4 -14.11 -61.17 11.88
CA PRO A 4 -13.96 -60.33 10.69
C PRO A 4 -12.86 -59.27 10.84
N SER A 5 -12.28 -58.98 9.68
CA SER A 5 -11.09 -58.19 9.43
C SER A 5 -11.18 -56.77 9.99
N ARG A 6 -10.24 -56.42 10.88
CA ARG A 6 -9.94 -55.02 11.21
C ARG A 6 -9.17 -54.41 10.04
N CYS A 7 -9.82 -53.54 9.26
CA CYS A 7 -9.11 -52.60 8.41
C CYS A 7 -8.34 -51.64 9.32
N ARG A 8 -7.01 -51.80 9.36
CA ARG A 8 -6.09 -50.93 10.09
C ARG A 8 -5.85 -49.69 9.24
N ILE A 9 -6.67 -48.66 9.42
CA ILE A 9 -6.37 -47.30 8.94
C ILE A 9 -5.04 -46.85 9.55
N HIS A 10 -4.01 -46.81 8.72
CA HIS A 10 -2.71 -46.27 9.08
C HIS A 10 -2.86 -44.80 9.44
N ARG A 11 -2.36 -44.46 10.62
CA ARG A 11 -2.14 -43.10 11.08
C ARG A 11 -1.06 -42.44 10.23
N GLY A 12 -1.24 -41.15 9.99
CA GLY A 12 -0.12 -40.21 9.85
C GLY A 12 0.38 -39.99 8.43
N ILE A 13 -0.44 -39.36 7.59
CA ILE A 13 0.10 -38.34 6.70
C ILE A 13 -0.09 -37.05 7.48
N GLU A 14 0.99 -36.55 8.09
CA GLU A 14 1.00 -35.19 8.59
C GLU A 14 0.70 -34.29 7.38
N ALA A 15 -0.45 -33.64 7.41
CA ALA A 15 -0.73 -32.54 6.50
C ALA A 15 0.47 -31.58 6.63
N PRO A 16 1.09 -31.15 5.51
CA PRO A 16 2.17 -30.19 5.59
C PRO A 16 1.64 -29.02 6.41
N SER A 17 2.37 -28.67 7.49
CA SER A 17 2.07 -27.50 8.30
C SER A 17 1.80 -26.35 7.35
N VAL A 18 0.59 -25.79 7.39
CA VAL A 18 0.27 -24.60 6.61
C VAL A 18 1.24 -23.54 7.11
N ILE A 19 2.33 -23.33 6.38
CA ILE A 19 3.16 -22.16 6.60
C ILE A 19 2.21 -21.02 6.28
N SER A 20 1.77 -20.32 7.33
CA SER A 20 1.12 -19.04 7.18
C SER A 20 2.19 -18.12 6.60
N HIS A 21 2.28 -18.13 5.27
CA HIS A 21 2.94 -17.09 4.52
C HIS A 21 2.02 -15.88 4.69
N ASN A 22 2.12 -15.20 5.84
CA ASN A 22 1.81 -13.79 5.84
C ASN A 22 2.71 -13.23 4.75
N ALA A 23 2.11 -12.78 3.65
CA ALA A 23 2.83 -12.09 2.59
C ALA A 23 3.34 -10.76 3.17
N LYS A 24 4.38 -10.83 4.01
CA LYS A 24 5.24 -9.69 4.32
C LYS A 24 6.13 -9.52 3.11
N THR A 25 5.59 -8.87 2.09
CA THR A 25 6.42 -8.33 1.02
C THR A 25 7.18 -7.16 1.64
N GLU A 26 8.40 -7.42 2.09
CA GLU A 26 9.30 -6.37 2.60
C GLU A 26 9.68 -5.46 1.42
N LEU A 27 9.20 -4.21 1.44
CA LEU A 27 9.53 -3.22 0.40
C LEU A 27 10.87 -2.51 0.66
N GLY A 28 11.48 -2.69 1.83
CA GLY A 28 12.73 -2.03 2.19
C GLY A 28 12.68 -0.52 1.95
N ASN A 29 13.66 0.00 1.23
CA ASN A 29 13.78 1.41 0.82
C ASN A 29 13.27 1.69 -0.61
N ALA A 30 12.41 0.82 -1.17
CA ALA A 30 11.91 0.95 -2.53
C ALA A 30 11.27 2.31 -2.80
N HIS A 31 11.47 2.81 -4.02
CA HIS A 31 10.72 3.94 -4.58
C HIS A 31 9.47 3.43 -5.29
N VAL A 32 8.32 3.68 -4.68
CA VAL A 32 7.01 3.25 -5.14
C VAL A 32 6.30 4.37 -5.91
N LEU A 33 5.85 4.10 -7.13
CA LEU A 33 4.87 4.94 -7.82
C LEU A 33 3.45 4.43 -7.51
N LEU A 34 2.63 5.24 -6.85
CA LEU A 34 1.22 4.92 -6.59
C LEU A 34 0.31 5.83 -7.42
N THR A 35 -0.57 5.20 -8.21
CA THR A 35 -1.66 5.88 -8.92
C THR A 35 -2.99 5.66 -8.22
N GLY A 36 -3.92 6.59 -8.37
CA GLY A 36 -5.26 6.42 -7.79
C GLY A 36 -5.31 6.58 -6.26
N ALA A 37 -4.28 7.19 -5.65
CA ALA A 37 -4.17 7.38 -4.19
C ALA A 37 -5.38 8.09 -3.56
N THR A 38 -6.11 8.90 -4.33
CA THR A 38 -7.30 9.61 -3.83
C THR A 38 -8.58 8.76 -3.83
N GLY A 39 -8.56 7.58 -4.47
CA GLY A 39 -9.67 6.64 -4.54
C GLY A 39 -9.79 5.76 -3.29
N PHE A 40 -10.79 4.88 -3.26
CA PHE A 40 -11.11 4.04 -2.10
C PHE A 40 -9.97 3.08 -1.71
N VAL A 41 -9.44 2.32 -2.66
CA VAL A 41 -8.33 1.38 -2.42
C VAL A 41 -7.01 2.14 -2.27
N GLY A 42 -6.74 3.10 -3.16
CA GLY A 42 -5.46 3.81 -3.19
C GLY A 42 -5.12 4.55 -1.89
N GLN A 43 -6.11 5.09 -1.16
CA GLN A 43 -5.86 5.73 0.12
C GLN A 43 -5.46 4.73 1.22
N ALA A 44 -6.03 3.52 1.21
CA ALA A 44 -5.68 2.47 2.15
C ALA A 44 -4.28 1.90 1.84
N VAL A 45 -3.93 1.78 0.55
CA VAL A 45 -2.57 1.43 0.14
C VAL A 45 -1.56 2.47 0.61
N LEU A 46 -1.85 3.77 0.40
CA LEU A 46 -0.98 4.84 0.87
C LEU A 46 -0.81 4.80 2.40
N GLU A 47 -1.89 4.58 3.15
CA GLU A 47 -1.82 4.43 4.61
C GLU A 47 -0.91 3.27 5.01
N ARG A 48 -1.07 2.09 4.41
CA ARG A 48 -0.22 0.92 4.70
C ARG A 48 1.26 1.17 4.36
N LEU A 49 1.56 1.88 3.27
CA LEU A 49 2.93 2.28 2.93
C LEU A 49 3.54 3.25 3.95
N LEU A 50 2.74 4.14 4.51
CA LEU A 50 3.19 5.08 5.54
C LEU A 50 3.40 4.38 6.90
N THR A 51 2.52 3.44 7.24
CA THR A 51 2.50 2.73 8.53
C THR A 51 3.53 1.59 8.60
N ASP A 52 3.57 0.70 7.60
CA ASP A 52 4.35 -0.55 7.70
C ASP A 52 5.65 -0.54 6.90
N HIS A 53 5.82 0.43 6.01
CA HIS A 53 6.99 0.52 5.14
C HIS A 53 7.71 1.87 5.29
N PRO A 54 8.18 2.23 6.50
CA PRO A 54 8.64 3.58 6.82
C PRO A 54 9.88 4.06 6.04
N ALA A 55 10.62 3.15 5.41
CA ALA A 55 11.81 3.46 4.61
C ALA A 55 11.50 3.73 3.12
N THR A 56 10.27 3.48 2.65
CA THR A 56 9.93 3.68 1.24
C THR A 56 9.81 5.16 0.87
N HIS A 57 10.21 5.50 -0.35
CA HIS A 57 9.88 6.78 -0.98
C HIS A 57 8.68 6.59 -1.91
N ILE A 58 7.76 7.54 -1.93
CA ILE A 58 6.45 7.38 -2.59
C ILE A 58 6.23 8.53 -3.56
N SER A 59 6.18 8.21 -4.86
CA SER A 59 5.67 9.12 -5.88
C SER A 59 4.18 8.90 -6.06
N LEU A 60 3.37 9.96 -5.92
CA LEU A 60 1.93 9.92 -6.14
C LEU A 60 1.57 10.59 -7.46
N LEU A 61 1.00 9.83 -8.39
CA LEU A 61 0.39 10.42 -9.59
C LEU A 61 -1.01 10.91 -9.25
N VAL A 62 -1.19 12.23 -9.22
CA VAL A 62 -2.43 12.87 -8.79
C VAL A 62 -2.95 13.79 -9.89
N ARG A 63 -4.16 13.50 -10.38
CA ARG A 63 -4.84 14.35 -11.36
C ARG A 63 -5.30 15.66 -10.70
N ARG A 64 -5.06 16.79 -11.35
CA ARG A 64 -5.63 18.09 -10.96
C ARG A 64 -7.17 18.06 -11.04
N LYS A 65 -7.84 18.81 -10.17
CA LYS A 65 -9.31 18.94 -10.17
C LYS A 65 -9.70 20.40 -9.98
N GLY A 66 -10.24 21.02 -11.03
CA GLY A 66 -10.49 22.46 -11.03
C GLY A 66 -9.19 23.24 -10.78
N SER A 67 -9.21 24.17 -9.81
CA SER A 67 -8.03 24.92 -9.37
C SER A 67 -7.08 24.13 -8.46
N GLN A 68 -7.49 22.95 -7.97
CA GLN A 68 -6.71 22.19 -7.00
C GLN A 68 -5.50 21.51 -7.66
N THR A 69 -4.31 21.77 -7.12
CA THR A 69 -3.08 21.04 -7.47
C THR A 69 -3.09 19.64 -6.87
N GLY A 70 -2.22 18.75 -7.35
CA GLY A 70 -2.01 17.45 -6.75
C GLY A 70 -1.60 17.54 -5.28
N GLN A 71 -0.79 18.55 -4.92
CA GLN A 71 -0.40 18.82 -3.54
C GLN A 71 -1.60 19.21 -2.67
N ASP A 72 -2.51 20.05 -3.16
CA ASP A 72 -3.75 20.38 -2.43
C ASP A 72 -4.62 19.14 -2.21
N ARG A 73 -4.70 18.28 -3.23
CA ARG A 73 -5.43 17.01 -3.16
C ARG A 73 -4.78 16.04 -2.18
N LEU A 74 -3.45 15.99 -2.08
CA LEU A 74 -2.74 15.21 -1.07
C LEU A 74 -3.06 15.72 0.34
N ARG A 75 -2.99 17.04 0.58
CA ARG A 75 -3.34 17.62 1.89
C ARG A 75 -4.77 17.28 2.31
N GLN A 76 -5.71 17.29 1.37
CA GLN A 76 -7.09 16.88 1.63
C GLN A 76 -7.21 15.36 1.86
N LEU A 77 -6.49 14.55 1.11
CA LEU A 77 -6.46 13.10 1.26
C LEU A 77 -5.99 12.71 2.66
N LEU A 78 -4.89 13.29 3.12
CA LEU A 78 -4.30 13.01 4.43
C LEU A 78 -5.18 13.45 5.61
N ARG A 79 -6.24 14.25 5.38
CA ARG A 79 -7.23 14.61 6.40
C ARG A 79 -8.28 13.53 6.63
N LYS A 80 -8.43 12.58 5.71
CA LYS A 80 -9.47 11.54 5.79
C LYS A 80 -9.28 10.57 6.98
N PRO A 81 -10.36 9.92 7.46
CA PRO A 81 -10.31 9.02 8.61
C PRO A 81 -9.35 7.84 8.49
N VAL A 82 -9.09 7.35 7.27
CA VAL A 82 -8.14 6.24 7.05
C VAL A 82 -6.75 6.55 7.62
N PHE A 83 -6.33 7.83 7.63
CA PHE A 83 -5.03 8.24 8.15
C PHE A 83 -5.04 8.62 9.63
N GLU A 84 -6.19 8.60 10.33
CA GLU A 84 -6.29 9.02 11.74
C GLU A 84 -5.32 8.26 12.63
N ARG A 85 -5.38 6.92 12.60
CA ARG A 85 -4.51 6.08 13.42
C ARG A 85 -3.04 6.30 13.16
N TRP A 86 -2.66 6.45 11.89
CA TRP A 86 -1.27 6.73 11.52
C TRP A 86 -0.81 8.08 12.06
N ARG A 87 -1.60 9.15 11.86
CA ARG A 87 -1.28 10.49 12.37
C ARG A 87 -1.21 10.53 13.91
N ASP A 88 -2.12 9.83 14.59
CA ASP A 88 -2.13 9.75 16.05
C ASP A 88 -0.89 9.00 16.58
N ALA A 89 -0.46 7.94 15.87
CA ALA A 89 0.69 7.15 16.24
C ALA A 89 2.03 7.91 16.09
N VAL A 90 2.18 8.71 15.02
CA VAL A 90 3.44 9.44 14.77
C VAL A 90 3.44 10.86 15.33
N GLY A 91 2.27 11.47 15.52
CA GLY A 91 2.12 12.87 15.90
C GLY A 91 2.11 13.82 14.70
N ALA A 92 1.49 15.01 14.87
CA ALA A 92 1.23 15.93 13.77
C ALA A 92 2.50 16.47 13.09
N GLU A 93 3.49 16.91 13.87
CA GLU A 93 4.76 17.44 13.34
C GLU A 93 5.55 16.38 12.56
N GLU A 94 5.58 15.16 13.09
CA GLU A 94 6.26 14.04 12.46
C GLU A 94 5.54 13.55 11.21
N ALA A 95 4.20 13.54 11.22
CA ALA A 95 3.41 13.24 10.03
C ALA A 95 3.71 14.26 8.91
N GLU A 96 3.80 15.55 9.24
CA GLU A 96 4.17 16.58 8.27
C GLU A 96 5.61 16.38 7.74
N ARG A 97 6.55 16.06 8.63
CA ARG A 97 7.93 15.74 8.25
C ARG A 97 7.98 14.56 7.30
N ILE A 98 7.31 13.45 7.64
CA ILE A 98 7.22 12.23 6.83
C ILE A 98 6.67 12.56 5.45
N VAL A 99 5.54 13.27 5.36
CA VAL A 99 4.92 13.64 4.09
C VAL A 99 5.88 14.46 3.24
N ARG A 100 6.53 15.47 3.83
CA ARG A 100 7.50 16.32 3.13
C ARG A 100 8.71 15.53 2.62
N THR A 101 9.21 14.56 3.37
CA THR A 101 10.45 13.84 3.02
C THR A 101 10.23 12.59 2.19
N ARG A 102 9.09 11.92 2.33
CA ARG A 102 8.81 10.61 1.71
C ARG A 102 7.80 10.65 0.58
N ILE A 103 7.10 11.76 0.38
CA ILE A 103 6.07 11.85 -0.68
C ILE A 103 6.44 12.92 -1.71
N THR A 104 6.57 12.48 -2.96
CA THR A 104 6.64 13.36 -4.13
C THR A 104 5.30 13.32 -4.86
N VAL A 105 4.67 14.47 -5.10
CA VAL A 105 3.44 14.53 -5.90
C VAL A 105 3.77 14.89 -7.34
N LEU A 106 3.27 14.06 -8.25
CA LEU A 106 3.36 14.25 -9.69
C LEU A 106 1.98 14.69 -10.20
N ASP A 107 1.88 15.94 -10.63
CA ASP A 107 0.66 16.48 -11.25
C ASP A 107 0.48 15.86 -12.64
N GLY A 108 -0.51 14.97 -12.77
CA GLY A 108 -0.77 14.29 -14.04
C GLY A 108 -1.84 13.21 -13.99
N SER A 109 -2.03 12.52 -15.11
CA SER A 109 -3.01 11.44 -15.23
C SER A 109 -2.51 10.32 -16.13
N MET A 110 -3.21 9.19 -16.17
CA MET A 110 -2.85 8.08 -17.05
C MET A 110 -2.85 8.46 -18.54
N THR A 111 -3.65 9.46 -18.93
CA THR A 111 -3.69 9.99 -20.30
C THR A 111 -2.68 11.11 -20.55
N SER A 112 -1.98 11.58 -19.52
CA SER A 112 -1.01 12.67 -19.59
C SER A 112 -0.05 12.52 -18.41
N ILE A 113 0.90 11.61 -18.59
CA ILE A 113 1.87 11.24 -17.57
C ILE A 113 3.02 12.28 -17.62
N PRO A 114 3.37 12.93 -16.49
CA PRO A 114 4.49 13.86 -16.43
C PRO A 114 5.82 13.08 -16.49
N GLU A 115 6.94 13.78 -16.51
CA GLU A 115 8.24 13.13 -16.35
C GLU A 115 8.28 12.35 -15.03
N LEU A 116 8.61 11.05 -15.14
CA LEU A 116 8.70 10.17 -13.99
C LEU A 116 10.12 10.22 -13.41
N PRO A 117 10.28 9.97 -12.10
CA PRO A 117 11.60 9.78 -11.50
C PRO A 117 12.39 8.70 -12.26
N SER A 118 13.70 8.92 -12.42
CA SER A 118 14.60 8.02 -13.15
C SER A 118 14.76 6.65 -12.50
N HIS A 119 14.42 6.52 -11.21
CA HIS A 119 14.49 5.28 -10.45
C HIS A 119 13.11 4.97 -9.84
N LEU A 120 12.49 3.88 -10.25
CA LEU A 120 11.25 3.35 -9.68
C LEU A 120 11.41 1.84 -9.55
N ASP A 121 11.16 1.33 -8.35
CA ASP A 121 11.28 -0.10 -8.05
C ASP A 121 9.94 -0.82 -8.24
N VAL A 122 8.85 -0.16 -7.84
CA VAL A 122 7.50 -0.75 -7.80
C VAL A 122 6.48 0.25 -8.31
N VAL A 123 5.53 -0.22 -9.12
CA VAL A 123 4.34 0.53 -9.50
C VAL A 123 3.11 -0.15 -8.91
N ILE A 124 2.33 0.60 -8.13
CA ILE A 124 1.03 0.18 -7.65
C ILE A 124 -0.04 0.96 -8.42
N HIS A 125 -0.79 0.25 -9.26
CA HIS A 125 -1.86 0.83 -10.04
C HIS A 125 -3.22 0.56 -9.41
N SER A 126 -3.81 1.59 -8.80
CA SER A 126 -5.19 1.54 -8.26
C SER A 126 -6.09 2.60 -8.89
N ALA A 127 -5.61 3.32 -9.90
CA ALA A 127 -6.45 4.26 -10.64
C ALA A 127 -7.48 3.48 -11.47
N SER A 128 -8.74 3.83 -11.32
CA SER A 128 -9.83 3.31 -12.15
C SER A 128 -10.79 4.43 -12.51
N THR A 129 -11.52 4.24 -13.61
CA THR A 129 -12.72 4.99 -13.91
C THR A 129 -13.89 4.24 -13.27
N VAL A 130 -14.66 4.93 -12.42
CA VAL A 130 -15.89 4.42 -11.80
C VAL A 130 -17.03 5.38 -12.06
#